data_AF-A0A166NTM4-F1
#
_entry.id   AF-A0A166NTM4-F1
#
_cell.length_a   1.000
_cell.length_b   1.000
_cell.length_c   1.000
_cell.angle_alpha   90.00
_cell.angle_beta   90.00
_cell.angle_gamma   90.00
#
_symmetry.space_group_name_H-M   'P 1'
#
loop_
_entity.id
_entity.type
_entity.pdbx_description
1 polymer ?
#
loop_
_entity_poly.entity_id
_entity_poly.type
_entity_poly.pdbx_seq_one_letter_code
_entity_poly.pdbx_strand_id
1 'polypeptide(L)'
;MWATQKCLPATLILLLPPTSNYHNISNTYPNRFIFCIHFILYLMSQYTEYEVNQALADISNGHSARDASTKWGVPRSTLQNRLKGIQPRDTAFADLQRLSVSQEAKLASWVQIQADLGLAPTHQQIREDWFKYLAIPAIMAIKPANRYNMDKTGILEGKGSNGLVLGRAKTKSVRKKQPGSRAWVSIIKCISAEGIPLYPLVIYKGKTVQQQWFP
;
A
#
# COMPACT_ATOMS: atom_id res chain seq x y z
N MET A 1 -43.56 30.53 25.92
CA MET A 1 -42.57 31.32 25.17
C MET A 1 -42.03 30.41 24.06
N TRP A 2 -42.67 30.25 22.90
CA TRP A 2 -42.78 31.18 21.75
C TRP A 2 -41.40 31.74 21.33
N ALA A 3 -40.89 31.56 20.11
CA ALA A 3 -41.50 31.49 18.77
C ALA A 3 -40.80 30.41 17.89
N THR A 4 -41.40 29.60 16.99
CA THR A 4 -42.12 29.83 15.69
C THR A 4 -41.40 30.82 14.77
N GLN A 5 -40.90 30.46 13.58
CA GLN A 5 -41.58 30.36 12.26
C GLN A 5 -40.41 30.36 11.23
N LYS A 6 -40.36 29.73 10.04
CA LYS A 6 -41.37 29.47 8.99
C LYS A 6 -40.93 28.26 8.15
N CYS A 7 -41.89 27.41 7.77
CA CYS A 7 -41.82 26.63 6.53
C CYS A 7 -42.19 27.55 5.35
N LEU A 8 -41.67 27.28 4.15
CA LEU A 8 -42.40 27.18 2.87
C LEU A 8 -41.45 26.62 1.77
N PRO A 9 -41.98 25.99 0.69
CA PRO A 9 -41.33 24.94 -0.12
C PRO A 9 -40.90 25.43 -1.52
N ALA A 10 -40.00 24.69 -2.20
CA ALA A 10 -39.97 24.55 -3.67
C ALA A 10 -38.86 23.59 -4.17
N THR A 11 -39.29 22.51 -4.83
CA THR A 11 -38.86 22.04 -6.16
C THR A 11 -37.37 21.72 -6.47
N LEU A 12 -37.10 20.41 -6.54
CA LEU A 12 -36.28 19.67 -7.53
C LEU A 12 -35.26 20.42 -8.41
N ILE A 13 -33.95 20.18 -8.21
CA ILE A 13 -32.96 20.00 -9.31
C ILE A 13 -31.91 18.95 -8.87
N LEU A 14 -31.84 17.85 -9.62
CA LEU A 14 -30.73 16.90 -9.65
C LEU A 14 -29.50 17.56 -10.28
N LEU A 15 -28.35 17.53 -9.59
CA LEU A 15 -27.05 17.74 -10.23
C LEU A 15 -26.15 16.54 -9.93
N LEU A 16 -26.08 15.64 -10.91
CA LEU A 16 -25.03 14.63 -11.05
C LEU A 16 -23.70 15.32 -11.38
N PRO A 17 -22.56 14.86 -10.86
CA PRO A 17 -21.25 15.29 -11.35
C PRO A 17 -21.02 14.77 -12.79
N PRO A 18 -20.47 15.59 -13.70
CA PRO A 18 -20.36 15.26 -15.11
C PRO A 18 -19.09 14.43 -15.40
N THR A 19 -19.21 13.58 -16.43
CA THR A 19 -18.16 12.82 -17.12
C THR A 19 -17.78 11.46 -16.55
N SER A 20 -18.78 10.59 -16.50
CA SER A 20 -18.61 9.20 -16.92
C SER A 20 -18.66 9.14 -18.45
N ASN A 21 -17.75 8.39 -19.08
CA ASN A 21 -17.90 7.95 -20.48
C ASN A 21 -17.78 6.42 -20.48
N TYR A 22 -18.93 5.74 -20.38
CA TYR A 22 -19.07 4.30 -20.61
C TYR A 22 -19.64 4.10 -22.02
N HIS A 23 -18.95 3.31 -22.83
CA HIS A 23 -19.50 2.48 -23.90
C HIS A 23 -18.42 1.44 -24.24
N ASN A 24 -18.65 0.15 -24.45
CA ASN A 24 -19.76 -0.77 -24.25
C ASN A 24 -19.17 -2.15 -24.62
N ILE A 25 -19.10 -3.13 -23.72
CA ILE A 25 -19.22 -4.55 -24.10
C ILE A 25 -20.08 -5.21 -23.02
N SER A 26 -21.38 -5.28 -23.29
CA SER A 26 -22.34 -6.07 -22.56
C SER A 26 -22.12 -7.55 -22.85
N ASN A 27 -21.65 -8.30 -21.85
CA ASN A 27 -21.91 -9.73 -21.75
C ASN A 27 -22.50 -9.99 -20.36
N THR A 28 -23.80 -10.26 -20.34
CA THR A 28 -24.55 -10.67 -19.16
C THR A 28 -24.21 -12.11 -18.80
N TYR A 29 -23.66 -12.33 -17.61
CA TYR A 29 -23.72 -13.62 -16.94
C TYR A 29 -24.32 -13.47 -15.54
N PRO A 30 -25.22 -14.39 -15.13
CA PRO A 30 -25.90 -14.29 -13.86
C PRO A 30 -24.95 -14.81 -12.79
N ASN A 31 -24.56 -13.94 -11.86
CA ASN A 31 -24.44 -14.24 -10.43
C ASN A 31 -23.79 -13.05 -9.73
N ARG A 32 -24.57 -12.39 -8.87
CA ARG A 32 -24.19 -11.23 -8.05
C ARG A 32 -23.10 -11.58 -7.03
N PHE A 33 -21.85 -11.63 -7.47
CA PHE A 33 -20.68 -11.52 -6.60
C PHE A 33 -19.96 -10.20 -6.89
N ILE A 34 -20.08 -9.26 -5.96
CA ILE A 34 -19.26 -8.04 -5.94
C ILE A 34 -17.86 -8.49 -5.50
N PHE A 35 -16.99 -8.80 -6.47
CA PHE A 35 -15.58 -9.00 -6.20
C PHE A 35 -14.95 -7.64 -5.88
N CYS A 36 -14.39 -7.56 -4.68
CA CYS A 36 -13.79 -6.37 -4.12
C CYS A 36 -12.58 -5.93 -4.95
N ILE A 37 -12.46 -4.62 -5.11
CA ILE A 37 -11.68 -3.85 -6.09
C ILE A 37 -10.19 -3.80 -5.72
N HIS A 38 -9.59 -4.93 -5.39
CA HIS A 38 -8.16 -5.02 -5.02
C HIS A 38 -7.33 -5.91 -5.95
N PHE A 39 -7.96 -6.48 -6.98
CA PHE A 39 -7.27 -7.27 -8.01
C PHE A 39 -6.98 -6.48 -9.31
N ILE A 40 -7.33 -5.19 -9.36
CA ILE A 40 -7.11 -4.30 -10.52
C ILE A 40 -6.21 -3.11 -10.13
N LEU A 41 -5.19 -3.35 -9.29
CA LEU A 41 -4.02 -2.46 -9.21
C LEU A 41 -2.78 -3.10 -9.84
N TYR A 42 -2.93 -4.29 -10.42
CA TYR A 42 -1.92 -4.96 -11.23
C TYR A 42 -2.27 -4.86 -12.73
N LEU A 43 -2.61 -3.66 -13.18
CA LEU A 43 -2.29 -3.25 -14.54
C LEU A 43 -1.14 -2.28 -14.38
N MET A 44 0.08 -2.81 -14.52
CA MET A 44 1.29 -2.00 -14.61
C MET A 44 1.07 -0.90 -15.66
N SER A 45 1.57 0.30 -15.37
CA SER A 45 1.66 1.42 -16.32
C SER A 45 1.81 0.91 -17.75
N GLN A 46 0.86 1.18 -18.64
CA GLN A 46 0.95 0.75 -20.04
C GLN A 46 2.01 1.51 -20.86
N TYR A 47 2.84 2.32 -20.20
CA TYR A 47 3.91 3.08 -20.82
C TYR A 47 5.20 3.00 -20.00
N THR A 48 6.32 3.01 -20.71
CA THR A 48 7.71 2.91 -20.26
C THR A 48 8.37 4.30 -20.17
N GLU A 49 9.49 4.41 -19.45
CA GLU A 49 10.28 5.66 -19.44
C GLU A 49 10.77 6.06 -20.84
N TYR A 50 11.01 5.08 -21.72
CA TYR A 50 11.39 5.36 -23.10
C TYR A 50 10.29 6.15 -23.83
N GLU A 51 9.03 5.69 -23.76
CA GLU A 51 7.89 6.37 -24.38
C GLU A 51 7.65 7.76 -23.76
N VAL A 52 7.87 7.92 -22.46
CA VAL A 52 7.83 9.23 -21.79
C VAL A 52 8.88 10.17 -22.36
N ASN A 53 10.12 9.71 -22.52
CA ASN A 53 11.22 10.52 -23.04
C ASN A 53 11.03 10.90 -24.51
N GLN A 54 10.51 9.98 -25.34
CA GLN A 54 10.18 10.28 -26.74
C GLN A 54 9.04 11.30 -26.84
N ALA A 55 8.00 11.18 -26.00
CA ALA A 55 6.91 12.13 -25.96
C ALA A 55 7.36 13.53 -25.51
N LEU A 56 8.31 13.62 -24.58
CA LEU A 56 8.90 14.91 -24.17
C LEU A 56 9.77 15.52 -25.28
N ALA A 57 10.52 14.71 -26.01
CA ALA A 57 11.30 15.17 -27.16
C ALA A 57 10.39 15.74 -28.26
N ASP A 58 9.28 15.07 -28.59
CA ASP A 58 8.29 15.58 -29.54
C ASP A 58 7.71 16.94 -29.09
N ILE A 59 7.42 17.09 -27.80
CA ILE A 59 6.94 18.37 -27.26
C ILE A 59 8.02 19.46 -27.40
N SER A 60 9.29 19.13 -27.17
CA SER A 60 10.40 20.08 -27.36
C SER A 60 10.59 20.47 -28.83
N ASN A 61 10.25 19.57 -29.76
CA ASN A 61 10.24 19.82 -31.21
C ASN A 61 9.00 20.61 -31.70
N GLY A 62 8.14 21.06 -30.78
CA GLY A 62 6.99 21.91 -31.08
C GLY A 62 5.66 21.17 -31.23
N HIS A 63 5.61 19.85 -31.04
CA HIS A 63 4.33 19.13 -30.99
C HIS A 63 3.54 19.47 -29.72
N SER A 64 2.21 19.44 -29.81
CA SER A 64 1.37 19.68 -28.64
C SER A 64 1.44 18.50 -27.66
N ALA A 65 1.33 18.75 -26.36
CA ALA A 65 1.29 17.69 -25.35
C ALA A 65 0.10 16.71 -25.52
N ARG A 66 -0.96 17.10 -26.23
CA ARG A 66 -2.09 16.21 -26.57
C ARG A 66 -1.72 15.26 -27.70
N ASP A 67 -1.02 15.76 -28.71
CA ASP A 67 -0.53 14.99 -29.85
C ASP A 67 0.49 13.95 -29.40
N ALA A 68 1.52 14.38 -28.65
CA ALA A 68 2.53 13.49 -28.07
C ALA A 68 1.93 12.42 -27.13
N SER A 69 0.93 12.80 -26.32
CA SER A 69 0.21 11.86 -25.44
C SER A 69 -0.51 10.76 -26.21
N THR A 70 -1.14 11.12 -27.33
CA THR A 70 -1.89 10.17 -28.16
C THR A 70 -0.94 9.27 -28.96
N LYS A 71 0.14 9.86 -29.50
CA LYS A 71 1.16 9.17 -30.29
C LYS A 71 1.94 8.11 -29.49
N TRP A 72 2.33 8.43 -28.26
CA TRP A 72 3.17 7.56 -27.41
C TRP A 72 2.39 6.80 -26.33
N GLY A 73 1.06 6.92 -26.27
CA GLY A 73 0.25 6.26 -25.25
C GLY A 73 0.50 6.74 -23.82
N VAL A 74 1.24 7.83 -23.63
CA VAL A 74 1.58 8.39 -22.31
C VAL A 74 0.48 9.37 -21.89
N PRO A 75 -0.09 9.25 -20.68
CA PRO A 75 -1.07 10.21 -20.17
C PRO A 75 -0.52 11.63 -20.16
N ARG A 76 -1.34 12.58 -20.64
CA ARG A 76 -0.98 14.01 -20.64
C ARG A 76 -0.60 14.55 -19.26
N SER A 77 -1.20 14.02 -18.19
CA SER A 77 -0.86 14.36 -16.80
C SER A 77 0.60 14.01 -16.46
N THR A 78 1.09 12.85 -16.92
CA THR A 78 2.48 12.42 -16.75
C THR A 78 3.44 13.36 -17.47
N LEU A 79 3.15 13.71 -18.73
CA LEU A 79 3.96 14.66 -19.50
C LEU A 79 3.99 16.06 -18.86
N GLN A 80 2.84 16.53 -18.36
CA GLN A 80 2.76 17.81 -17.65
C GLN A 80 3.57 17.81 -16.34
N ASN A 81 3.53 16.72 -15.58
CA ASN A 81 4.34 16.59 -14.36
C ASN A 81 5.83 16.62 -14.69
N ARG A 82 6.25 15.92 -15.75
CA ARG A 82 7.65 15.92 -16.22
C ARG A 82 8.11 17.30 -16.68
N LEU A 83 7.29 18.02 -17.44
CA LEU A 83 7.58 19.39 -17.86
C LEU A 83 7.69 20.38 -16.68
N LYS A 84 6.99 20.11 -15.57
CA LYS A 84 7.14 20.85 -14.30
C LYS A 84 8.39 20.44 -13.49
N GLY A 85 9.20 19.50 -14.01
CA GLY A 85 10.39 18.99 -13.33
C GLY A 85 10.11 17.92 -12.27
N ILE A 86 8.88 17.40 -12.19
CA ILE A 86 8.55 16.32 -11.25
C ILE A 86 9.21 15.04 -11.75
N GLN A 87 10.11 14.51 -10.92
CA GLN A 87 10.81 13.27 -11.19
C GLN A 87 9.87 12.06 -11.01
N PRO A 88 10.14 10.95 -11.71
CA PRO A 88 9.44 9.71 -11.44
C PRO A 88 9.73 9.21 -10.02
N ARG A 89 8.85 8.34 -9.55
CA ARG A 89 8.86 7.87 -8.18
C ARG A 89 10.12 7.04 -7.87
N ASP A 90 10.64 6.29 -8.82
CA ASP A 90 11.86 5.52 -8.65
C ASP A 90 13.07 6.43 -8.40
N THR A 91 13.28 7.49 -9.20
CA THR A 91 14.37 8.43 -9.02
C THR A 91 14.18 9.32 -7.80
N ALA A 92 12.95 9.80 -7.54
CA ALA A 92 12.67 10.62 -6.37
C ALA A 92 12.89 9.90 -5.04
N PHE A 93 12.79 8.56 -5.03
CA PHE A 93 13.00 7.72 -3.84
C PHE A 93 14.30 6.91 -3.91
N ALA A 94 15.19 7.16 -4.88
CA ALA A 94 16.42 6.41 -5.07
C ALA A 94 17.30 6.45 -3.81
N ASP A 95 17.41 7.62 -3.18
CA ASP A 95 18.21 7.82 -1.96
C ASP A 95 17.66 7.08 -0.73
N LEU A 96 16.39 6.67 -0.78
CA LEU A 96 15.73 5.90 0.28
C LEU A 96 15.89 4.39 0.09
N GLN A 97 16.39 3.93 -1.06
CA GLN A 97 16.63 2.51 -1.31
C GLN A 97 17.85 2.02 -0.54
N ARG A 98 17.73 0.82 0.03
CA ARG A 98 18.83 0.18 0.78
C ARG A 98 19.84 -0.51 -0.12
N LEU A 99 19.43 -0.88 -1.32
CA LEU A 99 20.26 -1.53 -2.32
C LEU A 99 20.46 -0.58 -3.49
N SER A 100 21.66 -0.57 -4.07
CA SER A 100 21.89 0.13 -5.32
C SER A 100 21.16 -0.59 -6.47
N VAL A 101 20.87 0.14 -7.55
CA VAL A 101 20.27 -0.43 -8.77
C VAL A 101 21.04 -1.66 -9.28
N SER A 102 22.38 -1.63 -9.19
CA SER A 102 23.24 -2.76 -9.56
C SER A 102 23.12 -3.97 -8.62
N GLN A 103 22.95 -3.73 -7.32
CA GLN A 103 22.72 -4.78 -6.33
C GLN A 103 21.34 -5.41 -6.51
N GLU A 104 20.31 -4.60 -6.75
CA GLU A 104 18.96 -5.07 -7.07
C GLU A 104 18.94 -5.90 -8.35
N ALA A 105 19.60 -5.43 -9.41
CA ALA A 105 19.70 -6.17 -10.67
C ALA A 105 20.40 -7.53 -10.48
N LYS A 106 21.48 -7.57 -9.68
CA LYS A 106 22.17 -8.82 -9.33
C LYS A 106 21.27 -9.76 -8.53
N LEU A 107 20.51 -9.24 -7.57
CA LEU A 107 19.56 -10.02 -6.77
C LEU A 107 18.42 -10.56 -7.64
N ALA A 108 17.85 -9.72 -8.51
CA ALA A 108 16.79 -10.11 -9.44
C ALA A 108 17.26 -11.20 -10.41
N SER A 109 18.45 -11.04 -11.00
CA SER A 109 19.06 -12.04 -11.86
C SER A 109 19.28 -13.37 -11.12
N TRP A 110 19.77 -13.33 -9.88
CA TRP A 110 19.94 -14.52 -9.07
C TRP A 110 18.60 -15.23 -8.81
N VAL A 111 17.54 -14.50 -8.43
CA VAL A 111 16.20 -15.07 -8.23
C VAL A 111 15.66 -15.70 -9.52
N GLN A 112 15.84 -15.03 -10.66
CA GLN A 112 15.40 -15.53 -11.97
C GLN A 112 16.12 -16.82 -12.34
N ILE A 113 17.45 -16.87 -12.19
CA ILE A 113 18.27 -18.07 -12.45
C ILE A 113 17.83 -19.23 -11.56
N GLN A 114 17.57 -18.99 -10.27
CA GLN A 114 17.08 -20.04 -9.38
C GLN A 114 15.70 -20.57 -9.80
N ALA A 115 14.80 -19.69 -10.28
CA ALA A 115 13.49 -20.09 -10.81
C ALA A 115 13.62 -20.94 -12.08
N ASP A 116 14.49 -20.55 -13.01
CA ASP A 116 14.76 -21.28 -14.26
C ASP A 116 15.38 -22.67 -13.99
N LEU A 117 16.15 -22.81 -12.91
CA LEU A 117 16.70 -24.08 -12.45
C LEU A 117 15.68 -24.95 -11.68
N GLY A 118 14.44 -24.48 -11.48
CA GLY A 118 13.43 -25.16 -10.68
C GLY A 118 13.73 -25.19 -9.18
N LEU A 119 14.72 -24.41 -8.73
CA LEU A 119 15.19 -24.30 -7.35
C LEU A 119 14.76 -22.95 -6.77
N ALA A 120 13.48 -22.59 -6.91
CA ALA A 120 12.97 -21.32 -6.41
C ALA A 120 13.40 -21.10 -4.94
N PRO A 121 14.07 -19.98 -4.63
CA PRO A 121 14.73 -19.82 -3.36
C PRO A 121 13.70 -19.76 -2.25
N THR A 122 13.91 -20.58 -1.22
CA THR A 122 13.05 -20.61 -0.04
C THR A 122 13.20 -19.32 0.74
N HIS A 123 12.16 -18.94 1.50
CA HIS A 123 12.23 -17.79 2.39
C HIS A 123 13.41 -17.89 3.38
N GLN A 124 13.81 -19.10 3.76
CA GLN A 124 14.97 -19.32 4.61
C GLN A 124 16.27 -18.93 3.91
N GLN A 125 16.49 -19.41 2.67
CA GLN A 125 17.68 -19.07 1.90
C GLN A 125 17.81 -17.56 1.66
N ILE A 126 16.70 -16.89 1.30
CA ILE A 126 16.68 -15.44 1.11
C ILE A 126 17.06 -14.71 2.42
N ARG A 127 16.56 -15.20 3.56
CA ARG A 127 16.88 -14.62 4.87
C ARG A 127 18.35 -14.81 5.22
N GLU A 128 18.90 -16.00 5.00
CA GLU A 128 20.32 -16.31 5.25
C GLU A 128 21.23 -15.46 4.36
N ASP A 129 20.89 -15.29 3.08
CA ASP A 129 21.62 -14.41 2.18
C ASP A 129 21.50 -12.94 2.56
N TRP A 130 20.33 -12.48 3.02
CA TRP A 130 20.16 -11.14 3.55
C TRP A 130 21.10 -10.86 4.73
N PHE A 131 21.27 -11.83 5.63
CA PHE A 131 22.18 -11.68 6.77
C PHE A 131 23.65 -11.51 6.35
N LYS A 132 24.07 -12.00 5.18
CA LYS A 132 25.42 -11.73 4.64
C LYS A 132 25.65 -10.24 4.39
N TYR A 133 24.61 -9.46 4.07
CA TYR A 133 24.74 -8.01 3.91
C TYR A 133 24.99 -7.27 5.23
N LEU A 134 24.75 -7.88 6.40
CA LEU A 134 25.19 -7.30 7.67
C LEU A 134 26.72 -7.27 7.81
N ALA A 135 27.45 -7.98 6.94
CA ALA A 135 28.91 -7.94 6.84
C ALA A 135 29.45 -6.75 6.01
N ILE A 136 28.60 -5.83 5.55
CA ILE A 136 29.07 -4.58 4.93
C ILE A 136 29.84 -3.76 5.98
N PRO A 137 31.04 -3.21 5.68
CA PRO A 137 31.87 -2.49 6.64
C PRO A 137 31.14 -1.40 7.43
N ALA A 138 30.24 -0.65 6.78
CA ALA A 138 29.42 0.39 7.42
C ALA A 138 28.49 -0.16 8.51
N ILE A 139 27.89 -1.33 8.31
CA ILE A 139 27.01 -1.98 9.29
C ILE A 139 27.85 -2.72 10.34
N MET A 140 28.96 -3.35 9.93
CA MET A 140 29.89 -4.03 10.82
C MET A 140 30.47 -3.10 11.89
N ALA A 141 30.74 -1.85 11.53
CA ALA A 141 31.24 -0.82 12.46
C ALA A 141 30.25 -0.52 13.62
N ILE A 142 28.95 -0.72 13.41
CA ILE A 142 27.94 -0.56 14.47
C ILE A 142 28.03 -1.78 15.39
N LYS A 143 28.31 -1.58 16.68
CA LYS A 143 28.37 -2.70 17.65
C LYS A 143 27.05 -3.48 17.71
N PRO A 144 27.05 -4.82 17.86
CA PRO A 144 25.81 -5.61 17.98
C PRO A 144 24.85 -5.10 19.07
N ALA A 145 25.36 -4.66 20.23
CA ALA A 145 24.59 -3.98 21.28
C ALA A 145 23.77 -2.76 20.80
N ASN A 146 24.19 -2.13 19.71
CA ASN A 146 23.57 -0.92 19.15
C ASN A 146 22.73 -1.22 17.89
N ARG A 147 22.59 -2.50 17.50
CA ARG A 147 21.75 -2.92 16.38
C ARG A 147 20.42 -3.42 16.91
N TYR A 148 19.33 -2.74 16.61
CA TYR A 148 18.00 -3.12 17.10
C TYR A 148 17.08 -3.51 15.95
N ASN A 149 16.39 -4.63 16.11
CA ASN A 149 15.19 -4.92 15.35
C ASN A 149 13.99 -4.36 16.11
N MET A 150 13.06 -3.71 15.40
CA MET A 150 11.83 -3.15 15.96
C MET A 150 10.65 -3.73 15.17
N ASP A 151 9.64 -4.23 15.88
CA ASP A 151 8.41 -4.71 15.28
C ASP A 151 7.18 -4.26 16.10
N LYS A 152 6.03 -4.18 15.43
CA LYS A 152 4.75 -3.78 16.02
C LYS A 152 3.79 -4.96 16.04
N THR A 153 3.36 -5.34 17.24
CA THR A 153 2.27 -6.29 17.42
C THR A 153 0.99 -5.59 17.87
N GLY A 154 -0.15 -5.99 17.31
CA GLY A 154 -1.47 -5.52 17.74
C GLY A 154 -2.16 -6.55 18.63
N ILE A 155 -2.72 -6.12 19.75
CA ILE A 155 -3.60 -6.92 20.60
C ILE A 155 -5.00 -6.30 20.58
N LEU A 156 -6.01 -7.13 20.32
CA LEU A 156 -7.41 -6.70 20.38
C LEU A 156 -7.93 -6.85 21.81
N GLU A 157 -8.42 -5.75 22.38
CA GLU A 157 -9.12 -5.74 23.65
C GLU A 157 -10.38 -6.64 23.57
N GLY A 158 -10.69 -7.38 24.64
CA GLY A 158 -11.86 -8.26 24.67
C GLY A 158 -11.76 -9.53 23.80
N LYS A 159 -10.59 -9.83 23.22
CA LYS A 159 -10.34 -11.09 22.52
C LYS A 159 -10.21 -12.24 23.53
N GLY A 160 -11.35 -12.77 23.98
CA GLY A 160 -11.41 -14.03 24.73
C GLY A 160 -11.23 -15.24 23.82
N SER A 161 -10.67 -16.33 24.37
CA SER A 161 -10.78 -17.66 23.75
C SER A 161 -12.26 -18.08 23.75
N ASN A 162 -12.71 -18.70 22.65
CA ASN A 162 -14.07 -19.21 22.61
C ASN A 162 -14.15 -20.44 23.54
N GLY A 163 -15.04 -20.43 24.53
CA GLY A 163 -15.43 -21.66 25.20
C GLY A 163 -16.17 -22.60 24.25
N LEU A 164 -16.04 -23.91 24.44
CA LEU A 164 -16.92 -24.90 23.83
C LEU A 164 -18.33 -24.71 24.37
N VAL A 165 -19.34 -24.66 23.48
CA VAL A 165 -20.74 -24.52 23.87
C VAL A 165 -21.55 -25.61 23.17
N LEU A 166 -22.36 -26.36 23.92
CA LEU A 166 -23.26 -27.36 23.37
C LEU A 166 -24.45 -26.67 22.70
N GLY A 167 -24.59 -26.86 21.39
CA GLY A 167 -25.64 -26.23 20.57
C GLY A 167 -26.62 -27.24 19.97
N ARG A 168 -27.78 -26.75 19.52
CA ARG A 168 -28.80 -27.56 18.84
C ARG A 168 -28.30 -27.96 17.44
N ALA A 169 -28.38 -29.24 17.09
CA ALA A 169 -27.79 -29.81 15.86
C ALA A 169 -28.24 -29.18 14.53
N LYS A 170 -29.42 -28.54 14.48
CA LYS A 170 -29.98 -27.94 13.25
C LYS A 170 -29.59 -26.47 13.01
N THR A 171 -28.79 -25.86 13.88
CA THR A 171 -28.39 -24.45 13.76
C THR A 171 -27.10 -24.31 12.94
N LYS A 172 -27.18 -23.76 11.72
CA LYS A 172 -26.04 -23.65 10.79
C LYS A 172 -24.94 -22.67 11.21
N SER A 173 -25.23 -21.71 12.08
CA SER A 173 -24.24 -20.75 12.59
C SER A 173 -24.66 -20.14 13.92
N VAL A 174 -23.67 -19.84 14.78
CA VAL A 174 -23.88 -19.14 16.05
C VAL A 174 -23.21 -17.78 15.97
N ARG A 175 -23.96 -16.71 16.21
CA ARG A 175 -23.40 -15.35 16.32
C ARG A 175 -22.60 -15.26 17.63
N LYS A 176 -21.29 -15.14 17.52
CA LYS A 176 -20.41 -14.89 18.67
C LYS A 176 -20.54 -13.43 19.07
N LYS A 177 -21.15 -13.15 20.21
CA LYS A 177 -21.06 -11.83 20.86
C LYS A 177 -19.74 -11.80 21.63
N GLN A 178 -18.86 -10.86 21.31
CA GLN A 178 -17.70 -10.56 22.15
C GLN A 178 -18.12 -9.48 23.15
N PRO A 179 -18.19 -9.79 24.46
CA PRO A 179 -18.43 -8.77 25.47
C PRO A 179 -17.18 -7.89 25.61
N GLY A 180 -17.29 -6.60 25.30
CA GLY A 180 -16.23 -5.63 25.51
C GLY A 180 -15.96 -4.70 24.33
N SER A 181 -15.01 -3.79 24.55
CA SER A 181 -14.46 -2.88 23.54
C SER A 181 -13.67 -3.66 22.49
N ARG A 182 -13.87 -3.36 21.19
CA ARG A 182 -13.06 -3.88 20.08
C ARG A 182 -11.84 -2.99 19.79
N ALA A 183 -11.33 -2.28 20.80
CA ALA A 183 -10.19 -1.40 20.61
C ALA A 183 -8.90 -2.22 20.41
N TRP A 184 -8.05 -1.74 19.52
CA TRP A 184 -6.71 -2.29 19.32
C TRP A 184 -5.72 -1.54 20.19
N VAL A 185 -4.89 -2.30 20.91
CA VAL A 185 -3.68 -1.81 21.57
C VAL A 185 -2.50 -2.23 20.70
N SER A 186 -1.64 -1.28 20.36
CA SER A 186 -0.41 -1.56 19.63
C SER A 186 0.75 -1.61 20.59
N ILE A 187 1.62 -2.61 20.45
CA ILE A 187 2.83 -2.75 21.25
C ILE A 187 4.01 -2.75 20.29
N ILE A 188 4.91 -1.80 20.47
CA ILE A 188 6.19 -1.75 19.75
C ILE A 188 7.22 -2.47 20.63
N LYS A 189 7.81 -3.53 20.10
CA LYS A 189 8.85 -4.32 20.76
C LYS A 189 10.15 -4.13 20.00
N CYS A 190 11.24 -3.97 20.73
CA CYS A 190 12.57 -3.90 20.14
C CYS A 190 13.51 -4.88 20.83
N ILE A 191 14.38 -5.53 20.07
CA ILE A 191 15.41 -6.43 20.57
C ILE A 191 16.73 -6.13 19.89
N SER A 192 17.82 -6.09 20.66
CA SER A 192 19.16 -5.92 20.12
C SER A 192 19.64 -7.19 19.41
N ALA A 193 20.68 -7.07 18.59
CA ALA A 193 21.33 -8.22 17.97
C ALA A 193 22.04 -9.14 18.99
N GLU A 194 22.26 -8.65 20.23
CA GLU A 194 22.74 -9.45 21.37
C GLU A 194 21.60 -10.16 22.13
N GLY A 195 20.35 -9.96 21.71
CA GLY A 195 19.19 -10.55 22.36
C GLY A 195 18.65 -9.75 23.55
N ILE A 196 19.10 -8.51 23.76
CA ILE A 196 18.64 -7.66 24.86
C ILE A 196 17.36 -6.93 24.43
N PRO A 197 16.21 -7.18 25.08
CA PRO A 197 14.96 -6.48 24.75
C PRO A 197 14.93 -5.08 25.36
N LEU A 198 14.33 -4.11 24.64
CA LEU A 198 13.94 -2.82 25.21
C LEU A 198 12.54 -2.91 25.83
N TYR A 199 12.27 -2.01 26.78
CA TYR A 199 10.93 -1.87 27.33
C TYR A 199 9.92 -1.57 26.20
N PRO A 200 8.83 -2.34 26.12
CA PRO A 200 7.88 -2.18 25.03
C PRO A 200 7.10 -0.88 25.16
N LEU A 201 6.91 -0.17 24.04
CA LEU A 201 6.03 0.99 24.00
C LEU A 201 4.61 0.53 23.69
N VAL A 202 3.68 0.83 24.60
CA VAL A 202 2.26 0.49 24.46
C VAL A 202 1.48 1.73 24.04
N ILE A 203 0.84 1.64 22.88
CA ILE A 203 0.02 2.70 22.29
C ILE A 203 -1.44 2.27 22.36
N TYR A 204 -2.22 3.00 23.16
CA TYR A 204 -3.66 2.82 23.28
C TYR A 204 -4.40 3.62 22.21
N LYS A 205 -5.66 3.24 21.98
CA LYS A 205 -6.58 4.02 21.14
C LYS A 205 -6.70 5.44 21.69
N GLY A 206 -6.45 6.44 20.84
CA GLY A 206 -6.64 7.85 21.19
C GLY A 206 -8.10 8.17 21.52
N LYS A 207 -8.33 9.02 22.52
CA LYS A 207 -9.67 9.52 22.87
C LYS A 207 -10.10 10.68 21.96
N THR A 208 -9.17 11.53 21.60
CA THR A 208 -9.37 12.72 20.76
C THR A 208 -8.34 12.72 19.63
N VAL A 209 -8.72 13.30 18.51
CA VAL A 209 -7.83 13.52 17.38
C VAL A 209 -6.93 14.70 17.69
N GLN A 210 -5.62 14.53 17.60
CA GLN A 210 -4.68 15.65 17.73
C GLN A 210 -4.70 16.47 16.44
N GLN A 211 -5.42 17.61 16.46
CA GLN A 211 -5.61 18.47 15.28
C GLN A 211 -4.29 19.00 14.71
N GLN A 212 -3.22 19.10 15.52
CA GLN A 212 -1.88 19.51 15.09
C GLN A 212 -1.27 18.62 13.99
N TRP A 213 -1.79 17.40 13.80
CA TRP A 213 -1.26 16.44 12.82
C TRP A 213 -1.89 16.56 11.43
N PHE A 214 -2.86 17.46 11.25
CA PHE A 214 -3.52 17.71 9.98
C PHE A 214 -3.18 19.14 9.52
N PRO A 215 -2.81 19.33 8.24
CA PRO A 215 -2.55 20.65 7.67
C PRO A 215 -3.81 21.50 7.53
#